data_AF-A0A7W6G8R0-F1
#
_entry.id   AF-A0A7W6G8R0-F1
#
_cell.length_a   1.000
_cell.length_b   1.000
_cell.length_c   1.000
_cell.angle_alpha   90.00
_cell.angle_beta   90.00
_cell.angle_gamma   90.00
#
_symmetry.space_group_name_H-M   'P 1'
#
loop_
_entity.id
_entity.type
_entity.pdbx_description
1 polymer ?
#
loop_
_entity_poly.entity_id
_entity_poly.type
_entity_poly.pdbx_seq_one_letter_code
_entity_poly.pdbx_strand_id
1 'polypeptide(L)'
;MESGRFEGNAMSRQRDYKAEYQRRIASAAKRGLSKSQGRGHARAGEASARPKPVKSDDRLEAALKLLRQSGNQSRAAKEAGVSAERFRRFLKDNALAEWRGRFWQITDQRHREMLVVSRGEVQRRDLRDFDQSSLNGEHLNAVKRFLNSNDAGLLAPFEGKSVIDAKGEAHPLETDPNTLHRLANAGSEVFEQVYRLKN
;
A
#
# COMPACT_ATOMS: atom_id res chain seq x y z
N MET A 1 35.69 24.65 21.20
CA MET A 1 34.32 24.29 21.62
C MET A 1 33.47 25.54 21.52
N GLU A 2 32.62 25.65 20.51
CA GLU A 2 31.66 26.74 20.43
C GLU A 2 30.36 26.18 19.84
N SER A 3 29.38 26.00 20.73
CA SER A 3 28.11 25.35 20.47
C SER A 3 27.13 26.36 19.84
N GLY A 4 26.99 26.31 18.52
CA GLY A 4 25.92 27.01 17.80
C GLY A 4 24.56 26.35 18.05
N ARG A 5 23.70 26.98 18.86
CA ARG A 5 22.30 26.59 19.03
C ARG A 5 21.51 26.99 17.79
N PHE A 6 20.90 26.01 17.11
CA PHE A 6 19.88 26.23 16.09
C PHE A 6 18.56 26.63 16.76
N GLU A 7 18.24 27.92 16.79
CA GLU A 7 16.88 28.40 17.08
C GLU A 7 16.01 28.32 15.82
N GLY A 8 15.38 27.17 15.62
CA GLY A 8 14.31 27.00 14.64
C GLY A 8 12.98 27.48 15.22
N ASN A 9 12.66 28.76 15.09
CA ASN A 9 11.36 29.31 15.46
C ASN A 9 10.28 28.82 14.47
N ALA A 10 9.60 27.72 14.79
CA ALA A 10 8.47 27.20 14.03
C ALA A 10 7.23 28.09 14.25
N MET A 11 7.11 29.17 13.48
CA MET A 11 5.92 30.01 13.43
C MET A 11 4.69 29.15 13.12
N SER A 12 3.83 28.94 14.11
CA SER A 12 2.55 28.24 13.91
C SER A 12 1.68 29.07 12.96
N ARG A 13 1.37 28.56 11.76
CA ARG A 13 0.45 29.21 10.82
C ARG A 13 -0.87 29.49 11.53
N GLN A 14 -1.22 30.76 11.70
CA GLN A 14 -2.51 31.17 12.27
C GLN A 14 -3.63 30.66 11.37
N ARG A 15 -4.54 29.87 11.93
CA ARG A 15 -5.65 29.27 11.19
C ARG A 15 -6.71 30.33 10.91
N ASP A 16 -7.11 30.49 9.66
CA ASP A 16 -8.26 31.33 9.29
C ASP A 16 -9.57 30.54 9.49
N TYR A 17 -10.11 30.67 10.70
CA TYR A 17 -11.36 30.03 11.09
C TYR A 17 -12.56 30.43 10.22
N LYS A 18 -12.59 31.66 9.71
CA LYS A 18 -13.71 32.17 8.90
C LYS A 18 -13.68 31.53 7.51
N ALA A 19 -12.52 31.50 6.86
CA ALA A 19 -12.36 30.83 5.57
C ALA A 19 -12.54 29.30 5.68
N GLU A 20 -12.11 28.69 6.77
CA GLU A 20 -12.36 27.25 7.04
C GLU A 20 -13.85 26.97 7.19
N TYR A 21 -14.57 27.80 7.95
CA TYR A 21 -16.00 27.69 8.15
C TYR A 21 -16.78 27.80 6.83
N GLN A 22 -16.45 28.78 5.99
CA GLN A 22 -17.09 28.95 4.69
C GLN A 22 -16.85 27.74 3.78
N ARG A 23 -15.62 27.22 3.75
CA ARG A 23 -15.28 26.00 3.00
C ARG A 23 -16.08 24.80 3.46
N ARG A 24 -16.30 24.65 4.78
CA ARG A 24 -17.10 23.57 5.36
C ARG A 24 -18.58 23.66 4.93
N ILE A 25 -19.19 24.84 4.98
CA ILE A 25 -20.59 25.03 4.56
C ILE A 25 -20.76 24.85 3.05
N ALA A 26 -19.86 25.39 2.23
CA ALA A 26 -19.90 25.21 0.78
C ALA A 26 -19.74 23.72 0.39
N SER A 27 -18.85 23.00 1.07
CA SER A 27 -18.67 21.55 0.86
C SER A 27 -19.89 20.73 1.28
N ALA A 28 -20.60 21.15 2.32
CA ALA A 28 -21.85 20.52 2.75
C ALA A 28 -22.99 20.78 1.75
N ALA A 29 -23.14 22.03 1.29
CA ALA A 29 -24.13 22.41 0.28
C ALA A 29 -23.94 21.63 -1.03
N LYS A 30 -22.69 21.46 -1.50
CA LYS A 30 -22.35 20.62 -2.68
C LYS A 30 -22.78 19.15 -2.53
N ARG A 31 -23.01 18.67 -1.31
CA ARG A 31 -23.45 17.29 -1.01
C ARG A 31 -24.96 17.22 -0.73
N GLY A 32 -25.70 18.31 -0.90
CA GLY A 32 -27.12 18.40 -0.54
C GLY A 32 -27.36 18.39 0.98
N LEU A 33 -26.34 18.67 1.80
CA LEU A 33 -26.45 18.66 3.26
C LEU A 33 -26.86 20.04 3.78
N SER A 34 -27.66 20.05 4.85
CA SER A 34 -28.05 21.26 5.56
C SER A 34 -26.84 21.94 6.21
N LYS A 35 -26.98 23.22 6.56
CA LYS A 35 -25.94 23.95 7.31
C LYS A 35 -25.64 23.28 8.66
N SER A 36 -26.65 22.71 9.30
CA SER A 36 -26.52 22.00 10.58
C SER A 36 -25.69 20.72 10.40
N GLN A 37 -25.99 19.93 9.36
CA GLN A 37 -25.18 18.77 8.97
C GLN A 37 -23.74 19.15 8.60
N GLY A 38 -23.54 20.24 7.86
CA GLY A 38 -22.21 20.76 7.53
C GLY A 38 -21.38 21.14 8.75
N ARG A 39 -22.03 21.57 9.84
CA ARG A 39 -21.38 21.87 11.12
C ARG A 39 -21.08 20.61 11.96
N GLY A 40 -21.64 19.46 11.60
CA GLY A 40 -21.53 18.20 12.35
C GLY A 40 -22.67 17.95 13.35
N HIS A 41 -23.71 18.78 13.35
CA HIS A 41 -24.87 18.66 14.23
C HIS A 41 -26.13 18.45 13.38
N ALA A 42 -26.32 17.24 12.87
CA ALA A 42 -27.56 16.88 12.19
C ALA A 42 -28.74 17.02 13.17
N ARG A 43 -29.84 17.62 12.71
CA ARG A 43 -31.06 17.76 13.51
C ARG A 43 -31.83 16.45 13.57
N ALA A 44 -32.76 16.33 14.52
CA ALA A 44 -33.71 15.21 14.55
C ALA A 44 -34.45 15.13 13.20
N GLY A 45 -34.43 13.95 12.58
CA GLY A 45 -35.01 13.70 11.25
C GLY A 45 -34.05 13.91 10.06
N GLU A 46 -32.85 14.48 10.27
CA GLU A 46 -31.82 14.57 9.23
C GLU A 46 -30.91 13.33 9.25
N ALA A 47 -30.50 12.85 8.08
CA ALA A 47 -29.50 11.79 8.00
C ALA A 47 -28.18 12.25 8.65
N SER A 48 -27.50 11.37 9.38
CA SER A 48 -26.16 11.68 9.89
C SER A 48 -25.21 11.92 8.70
N ALA A 49 -24.53 13.06 8.69
CA ALA A 49 -23.52 13.39 7.69
C ALA A 49 -22.27 12.52 7.92
N ARG A 50 -22.35 11.23 7.55
CA ARG A 50 -21.20 10.32 7.62
C ARG A 50 -20.07 10.87 6.74
N PRO A 51 -18.83 10.89 7.25
CA PRO A 51 -17.70 11.29 6.42
C PRO A 51 -17.54 10.31 5.26
N LYS A 52 -17.09 10.81 4.11
CA LYS A 52 -16.76 9.96 2.96
C LYS A 52 -15.70 8.92 3.37
N PRO A 53 -15.75 7.71 2.79
CA PRO A 53 -14.71 6.71 3.02
C PRO A 53 -13.36 7.29 2.59
N VAL A 54 -12.32 6.96 3.35
CA VAL A 54 -10.96 7.37 3.00
C VAL A 54 -10.53 6.56 1.77
N LYS A 55 -10.29 7.26 0.67
CA LYS A 55 -9.72 6.66 -0.55
C LYS A 55 -8.26 6.28 -0.32
N SER A 56 -7.81 5.25 -1.03
CA SER A 56 -6.40 4.88 -1.10
C SER A 56 -5.57 5.99 -1.74
N ASP A 57 -4.35 6.15 -1.23
CA ASP A 57 -3.25 6.92 -1.83
C ASP A 57 -1.91 6.24 -1.49
N ASP A 58 -0.84 6.65 -2.16
CA ASP A 58 0.47 6.00 -2.04
C ASP A 58 1.00 5.99 -0.60
N ARG A 59 0.72 7.03 0.20
CA ARG A 59 1.18 7.10 1.59
C ARG A 59 0.37 6.17 2.48
N LEU A 60 -0.93 6.01 2.22
CA LEU A 60 -1.80 5.07 2.93
C LEU A 60 -1.45 3.62 2.60
N GLU A 61 -1.12 3.31 1.35
CA GLU A 61 -0.63 1.97 0.96
C GLU A 61 0.77 1.71 1.55
N ALA A 62 1.65 2.70 1.60
CA ALA A 62 2.94 2.60 2.28
C ALA A 62 2.76 2.36 3.80
N ALA A 63 1.84 3.08 4.45
CA ALA A 63 1.49 2.83 5.85
C ALA A 63 0.93 1.42 6.05
N LEU A 64 0.09 0.91 5.15
CA LEU A 64 -0.40 -0.47 5.20
C LEU A 64 0.72 -1.49 5.07
N LYS A 65 1.69 -1.26 4.18
CA LYS A 65 2.89 -2.10 4.06
C LYS A 65 3.69 -2.12 5.37
N LEU A 66 3.92 -0.97 5.99
CA LEU A 66 4.64 -0.86 7.26
C LEU A 66 3.87 -1.49 8.43
N LEU A 67 2.54 -1.40 8.42
CA LEU A 67 1.69 -2.05 9.43
C LEU A 67 1.87 -3.57 9.37
N ARG A 68 1.90 -4.15 8.17
CA ARG A 68 2.11 -5.61 7.99
C ARG A 68 3.45 -6.08 8.54
N GLN A 69 4.49 -5.25 8.42
CA GLN A 69 5.83 -5.57 8.91
C GLN A 69 5.97 -5.37 10.43
N SER A 70 5.38 -4.29 10.96
CA SER A 70 5.62 -3.85 12.35
C SER A 70 4.53 -4.26 13.33
N GLY A 71 3.32 -4.59 12.86
CA GLY A 71 2.13 -4.76 13.69
C GLY A 71 1.67 -3.48 14.42
N ASN A 72 2.32 -2.34 14.20
CA ASN A 72 2.11 -1.10 14.95
C ASN A 72 1.56 0.01 14.04
N GLN A 73 0.25 0.24 14.12
CA GLN A 73 -0.47 1.21 13.30
C GLN A 73 0.01 2.65 13.48
N SER A 74 0.30 3.07 14.70
CA SER A 74 0.76 4.44 14.98
C SER A 74 2.14 4.69 14.40
N ARG A 75 3.05 3.72 14.54
CA ARG A 75 4.39 3.79 13.97
C ARG A 75 4.34 3.80 12.44
N ALA A 76 3.58 2.88 11.86
CA ALA A 76 3.40 2.80 10.42
C ALA A 76 2.83 4.09 9.80
N ALA A 77 1.84 4.70 10.46
CA ALA A 77 1.28 5.99 10.03
C ALA A 77 2.35 7.10 10.04
N LYS A 78 3.10 7.19 11.14
CA LYS A 78 4.15 8.21 11.34
C LYS A 78 5.25 8.09 10.28
N GLU A 79 5.76 6.88 10.07
CA GLU A 79 6.82 6.62 9.10
C GLU A 79 6.38 6.91 7.66
N ALA A 80 5.11 6.64 7.33
CA ALA A 80 4.54 6.98 6.02
C ALA A 80 4.08 8.45 5.89
N GLY A 81 4.22 9.27 6.93
CA GLY A 81 3.84 10.69 6.90
C GLY A 81 2.32 10.93 6.81
N VAL A 82 1.51 10.04 7.39
CA VAL A 82 0.04 10.19 7.50
C VAL A 82 -0.40 10.24 8.96
N SER A 83 -1.49 10.95 9.25
CA SER A 83 -2.03 10.95 10.62
C SER A 83 -2.57 9.56 10.99
N ALA A 84 -2.32 9.11 12.23
CA ALA A 84 -2.82 7.82 12.71
C ALA A 84 -4.34 7.67 12.57
N GLU A 85 -5.12 8.74 12.77
CA GLU A 85 -6.57 8.70 12.60
C GLU A 85 -6.99 8.44 11.15
N ARG A 86 -6.40 9.18 10.20
CA ARG A 86 -6.64 8.95 8.76
C ARG A 86 -6.30 7.52 8.35
N PHE A 87 -5.18 6.99 8.84
CA PHE A 87 -4.77 5.62 8.52
C PHE A 87 -5.72 4.59 9.15
N ARG A 88 -6.12 4.75 10.41
CA ARG A 88 -7.12 3.89 11.06
C ARG A 88 -8.44 3.87 10.31
N ARG A 89 -8.93 5.05 9.90
CA ARG A 89 -10.14 5.17 9.08
C ARG A 89 -9.98 4.47 7.73
N PHE A 90 -8.84 4.64 7.07
CA PHE A 90 -8.54 3.93 5.82
C PHE A 90 -8.61 2.40 5.98
N LEU A 91 -8.00 1.84 7.03
CA LEU A 91 -8.06 0.40 7.30
C LEU A 91 -9.50 -0.10 7.47
N LYS A 92 -10.30 0.63 8.25
CA LYS A 92 -11.71 0.28 8.53
C LYS A 92 -12.60 0.45 7.31
N ASP A 93 -12.53 1.61 6.64
CA ASP A 93 -13.40 1.97 5.52
C ASP A 93 -13.20 1.04 4.31
N ASN A 94 -12.03 0.38 4.20
CA ASN A 94 -11.66 -0.50 3.10
C ASN A 94 -11.49 -1.98 3.53
N ALA A 95 -11.86 -2.35 4.76
CA ALA A 95 -11.76 -3.71 5.29
C ALA A 95 -10.35 -4.35 5.15
N LEU A 96 -9.29 -3.56 5.37
CA LEU A 96 -7.90 -3.99 5.12
C LEU A 96 -7.22 -4.59 6.34
N ALA A 97 -7.65 -4.18 7.54
CA ALA A 97 -7.19 -4.74 8.80
C ALA A 97 -8.19 -4.44 9.92
N GLU A 98 -8.21 -5.32 10.92
CA GLU A 98 -9.03 -5.20 12.12
C GLU A 98 -8.18 -5.32 13.39
N TRP A 99 -8.61 -4.66 14.46
CA TRP A 99 -7.98 -4.78 15.77
C TRP A 99 -8.58 -5.94 16.55
N ARG A 100 -7.80 -6.98 16.82
CA ARG A 100 -8.21 -8.16 17.63
C ARG A 100 -7.61 -8.10 19.02
N GLY A 101 -8.05 -7.12 19.81
CA GLY A 101 -7.75 -6.98 21.24
C GLY A 101 -6.31 -6.58 21.58
N ARG A 102 -5.31 -7.26 21.00
CA ARG A 102 -3.88 -7.06 21.26
C ARG A 102 -3.05 -6.84 20.00
N PHE A 103 -3.55 -7.23 18.83
CA PHE A 103 -2.82 -7.11 17.57
C PHE A 103 -3.74 -6.69 16.42
N TRP A 104 -3.13 -6.14 15.37
CA TRP A 104 -3.78 -5.91 14.09
C TRP A 104 -3.78 -7.20 13.29
N GLN A 105 -4.96 -7.67 12.91
CA GLN A 105 -5.12 -8.74 11.92
C GLN A 105 -5.33 -8.10 10.55
N ILE A 106 -4.51 -8.51 9.58
CA ILE A 106 -4.64 -8.08 8.18
C ILE A 106 -5.77 -8.89 7.53
N THR A 107 -6.72 -8.20 6.92
CA THR A 107 -7.90 -8.78 6.26
C THR A 107 -7.98 -8.41 4.78
N ASP A 108 -6.95 -7.77 4.25
CA ASP A 108 -6.89 -7.32 2.85
C ASP A 108 -6.92 -8.51 1.87
N GLN A 109 -8.07 -8.69 1.21
CA GLN A 109 -8.31 -9.71 0.18
C GLN A 109 -8.28 -9.14 -1.25
N ARG A 110 -7.74 -7.93 -1.44
CA ARG A 110 -7.69 -7.33 -2.78
C ARG A 110 -6.74 -8.12 -3.68
N HIS A 111 -7.24 -8.57 -4.82
CA HIS A 111 -6.42 -9.22 -5.85
C HIS A 111 -5.47 -8.22 -6.51
N ARG A 112 -4.34 -8.72 -7.00
CA ARG A 112 -3.35 -7.91 -7.72
C ARG A 112 -2.88 -8.63 -8.96
N GLU A 113 -3.03 -7.97 -10.09
CA GLU A 113 -2.46 -8.44 -11.33
C GLU A 113 -0.95 -8.22 -11.32
N MET A 114 -0.17 -9.29 -11.44
CA MET A 114 1.30 -9.25 -11.44
C MET A 114 1.85 -10.18 -12.52
N LEU A 115 3.07 -9.87 -12.99
CA LEU A 115 3.86 -10.84 -13.74
C LEU A 115 4.37 -11.92 -12.79
N VAL A 116 4.26 -13.17 -13.18
CA VAL A 116 4.75 -14.33 -12.45
C VAL A 116 5.70 -15.08 -13.38
N VAL A 117 6.91 -15.38 -12.89
CA VAL A 117 7.87 -16.23 -13.60
C VAL A 117 7.69 -17.64 -13.09
N SER A 118 7.14 -18.50 -13.93
CA SER A 118 6.77 -19.88 -13.56
C SER A 118 7.00 -20.82 -14.73
N ARG A 119 7.59 -21.98 -14.44
CA ARG A 119 7.80 -23.07 -15.41
C ARG A 119 8.46 -22.61 -16.71
N GLY A 120 9.49 -21.77 -16.59
CA GLY A 120 10.19 -21.20 -17.73
C GLY A 120 9.40 -20.21 -18.58
N GLU A 121 8.30 -19.67 -18.08
CA GLU A 121 7.50 -18.65 -18.76
C GLU A 121 7.22 -17.44 -17.86
N VAL A 122 6.89 -16.33 -18.51
CA VAL A 122 6.41 -15.11 -17.84
C VAL A 122 4.94 -14.92 -18.17
N GLN A 123 4.10 -14.93 -17.13
CA GLN A 123 2.66 -14.89 -17.29
C GLN A 123 2.04 -13.82 -16.38
N ARG A 124 1.05 -13.10 -16.91
CA ARG A 124 0.24 -12.18 -16.11
C ARG A 124 -0.82 -12.97 -15.34
N ARG A 125 -0.89 -12.78 -14.03
CA ARG A 125 -1.79 -13.51 -13.11
C ARG A 125 -2.40 -12.56 -12.09
N ASP A 126 -3.68 -12.77 -11.79
CA ASP A 126 -4.35 -12.13 -10.66
C ASP A 126 -4.07 -12.94 -9.39
N LEU A 127 -3.20 -12.42 -8.52
CA LEU A 127 -2.82 -13.12 -7.30
C LEU A 127 -3.89 -13.00 -6.22
N ARG A 128 -4.12 -14.11 -5.50
CA ARG A 128 -5.27 -14.30 -4.61
C ARG A 128 -5.35 -13.29 -3.48
N ASP A 129 -4.22 -12.99 -2.87
CA ASP A 129 -4.16 -12.12 -1.70
C ASP A 129 -2.81 -11.40 -1.62
N PHE A 130 -2.68 -10.58 -0.58
CA PHE A 130 -1.47 -9.82 -0.34
C PHE A 130 -0.25 -10.72 -0.15
N ASP A 131 -0.38 -11.85 0.56
CA ASP A 131 0.75 -12.70 0.89
C ASP A 131 1.30 -13.35 -0.39
N GLN A 132 0.43 -13.80 -1.29
CA GLN A 132 0.83 -14.28 -2.62
C GLN A 132 1.54 -13.19 -3.43
N SER A 133 1.01 -11.97 -3.38
CA SER A 133 1.59 -10.81 -4.07
C SER A 133 2.95 -10.40 -3.51
N SER A 134 3.13 -10.48 -2.19
CA SER A 134 4.39 -10.17 -1.53
C SER A 134 5.45 -11.21 -1.87
N LEU A 135 5.08 -12.49 -1.78
CA LEU A 135 5.96 -13.60 -2.15
C LEU A 135 6.43 -13.47 -3.61
N ASN A 136 5.51 -13.19 -4.53
CA ASN A 136 5.85 -12.96 -5.94
C ASN A 136 6.78 -11.74 -6.11
N GLY A 137 6.50 -10.62 -5.43
CA GLY A 137 7.33 -9.42 -5.50
C GLY A 137 8.75 -9.64 -4.97
N GLU A 138 8.90 -10.39 -3.88
CA GLU A 138 10.19 -10.79 -3.32
C GLU A 138 10.97 -11.67 -4.29
N HIS A 139 10.29 -12.64 -4.92
CA HIS A 139 10.87 -13.51 -5.93
C HIS A 139 11.35 -12.72 -7.16
N LEU A 140 10.52 -11.85 -7.73
CA LEU A 140 10.92 -11.01 -8.87
C LEU A 140 12.13 -10.13 -8.54
N ASN A 141 12.22 -9.60 -7.32
CA ASN A 141 13.38 -8.85 -6.87
C ASN A 141 14.63 -9.73 -6.71
N ALA A 142 14.48 -10.97 -6.20
CA ALA A 142 15.56 -11.92 -6.11
C ALA A 142 16.07 -12.34 -7.49
N VAL A 143 15.18 -12.62 -8.44
CA VAL A 143 15.49 -12.90 -9.84
C VAL A 143 16.26 -11.73 -10.46
N LYS A 144 15.78 -10.49 -10.28
CA LYS A 144 16.49 -9.30 -10.76
C LYS A 144 17.90 -9.19 -10.20
N ARG A 145 18.08 -9.43 -8.90
CA ARG A 145 19.39 -9.38 -8.25
C ARG A 145 20.29 -10.51 -8.76
N PHE A 146 19.76 -11.72 -8.88
CA PHE A 146 20.46 -12.87 -9.46
C PHE A 146 20.96 -12.56 -10.87
N LEU A 147 20.12 -12.03 -11.77
CA LEU A 147 20.55 -11.71 -13.14
C LEU A 147 21.66 -10.66 -13.19
N ASN A 148 21.71 -9.76 -12.20
CA ASN A 148 22.75 -8.73 -12.11
C ASN A 148 24.05 -9.24 -11.47
N SER A 149 23.99 -10.19 -10.53
CA SER A 149 25.17 -10.65 -9.77
C SER A 149 25.62 -12.06 -10.14
N ASN A 150 24.81 -12.80 -10.89
CA ASN A 150 24.91 -14.23 -11.14
C ASN A 150 24.98 -15.10 -9.86
N ASP A 151 24.48 -14.59 -8.73
CA ASP A 151 24.47 -15.30 -7.44
C ASP A 151 23.19 -16.13 -7.27
N ALA A 152 23.28 -17.43 -7.58
CA ALA A 152 22.17 -18.36 -7.50
C ALA A 152 21.63 -18.55 -6.06
N GLY A 153 22.44 -18.25 -5.02
CA GLY A 153 22.01 -18.34 -3.63
C GLY A 153 20.82 -17.43 -3.29
N LEU A 154 20.62 -16.37 -4.09
CA LEU A 154 19.47 -15.47 -3.97
C LEU A 154 18.13 -16.13 -4.31
N LEU A 155 18.15 -17.23 -5.08
CA LEU A 155 16.96 -17.95 -5.53
C LEU A 155 16.54 -19.06 -4.57
N ALA A 156 17.48 -19.58 -3.77
CA ALA A 156 17.25 -20.69 -2.84
C ALA A 156 16.02 -20.51 -1.92
N PRO A 157 15.70 -19.30 -1.39
CA PRO A 157 14.52 -19.11 -0.57
C PRO A 157 13.19 -19.38 -1.28
N PHE A 158 13.17 -19.50 -2.60
CA PHE A 158 11.96 -19.67 -3.42
C PHE A 158 11.81 -21.08 -4.00
N GLU A 159 12.80 -21.95 -3.79
CA GLU A 159 12.75 -23.33 -4.28
C GLU A 159 11.54 -24.08 -3.70
N GLY A 160 10.78 -24.72 -4.59
CA GLY A 160 9.56 -25.45 -4.23
C GLY A 160 8.37 -24.57 -3.82
N LYS A 161 8.52 -23.25 -3.79
CA LYS A 161 7.41 -22.34 -3.48
C LYS A 161 6.54 -22.10 -4.71
N SER A 162 5.27 -21.81 -4.47
CA SER A 162 4.30 -21.44 -5.49
C SER A 162 3.50 -20.24 -5.01
N VAL A 163 3.05 -19.42 -5.96
CA VAL A 163 2.04 -18.40 -5.70
C VAL A 163 0.69 -18.90 -6.19
N ILE A 164 -0.36 -18.55 -5.44
CA ILE A 164 -1.74 -18.95 -5.75
C ILE A 164 -2.48 -17.79 -6.39
N ASP A 165 -3.13 -18.04 -7.53
CA ASP A 165 -3.95 -17.04 -8.20
C ASP A 165 -5.38 -16.96 -7.60
N ALA A 166 -6.15 -15.99 -8.07
CA ALA A 166 -7.52 -15.75 -7.67
C ALA A 166 -8.47 -16.93 -7.98
N LYS A 167 -8.09 -17.84 -8.90
CA LYS A 167 -8.83 -19.06 -9.23
C LYS A 167 -8.42 -20.24 -8.35
N GLY A 168 -7.39 -20.08 -7.52
CA GLY A 168 -6.84 -21.12 -6.66
C GLY A 168 -5.78 -21.99 -7.36
N GLU A 169 -5.32 -21.62 -8.55
CA GLU A 169 -4.27 -22.34 -9.26
C GLU A 169 -2.89 -21.99 -8.70
N ALA A 170 -2.05 -23.01 -8.53
CA ALA A 170 -0.68 -22.86 -8.04
C ALA A 170 0.31 -22.69 -9.19
N HIS A 171 1.08 -21.61 -9.12
CA HIS A 171 2.13 -21.25 -10.08
C HIS A 171 3.49 -21.38 -9.38
N PRO A 172 4.25 -22.47 -9.61
CA PRO A 172 5.58 -22.67 -9.03
C PRO A 172 6.54 -21.56 -9.44
N LEU A 173 7.28 -20.99 -8.50
CA LEU A 173 8.24 -19.93 -8.78
C LEU A 173 9.46 -20.50 -9.48
N GLU A 174 9.87 -19.87 -10.59
CA GLU A 174 11.06 -20.29 -11.33
C GLU A 174 12.34 -19.99 -10.56
N THR A 175 13.19 -21.00 -10.36
CA THR A 175 14.46 -20.87 -9.63
C THR A 175 15.65 -21.45 -10.39
N ASP A 176 15.45 -22.03 -11.58
CA ASP A 176 16.57 -22.51 -12.41
C ASP A 176 17.35 -21.32 -13.02
N PRO A 177 18.64 -21.14 -12.65
CA PRO A 177 19.48 -20.07 -13.18
C PRO A 177 19.51 -20.01 -14.72
N ASN A 178 19.59 -21.17 -15.37
CA ASN A 178 19.71 -21.24 -16.84
C ASN A 178 18.42 -20.81 -17.52
N THR A 179 17.28 -21.24 -17.00
CA THR A 179 15.96 -20.84 -17.49
C THR A 179 15.73 -19.34 -17.32
N LEU A 180 16.11 -18.77 -16.16
CA LEU A 180 16.00 -17.33 -15.93
C LEU A 180 16.87 -16.50 -16.87
N HIS A 181 18.13 -16.91 -17.10
CA HIS A 181 19.00 -16.27 -18.10
C HIS A 181 18.43 -16.34 -19.51
N ARG A 182 17.85 -17.49 -19.88
CA ARG A 182 17.18 -17.65 -21.18
C ARG A 182 16.00 -16.70 -21.34
N LEU A 183 15.16 -16.58 -20.32
CA LEU A 183 14.01 -15.69 -20.32
C LEU A 183 14.41 -14.21 -20.39
N ALA A 184 15.49 -13.83 -19.70
CA ALA A 184 16.04 -12.48 -19.76
C ALA A 184 16.58 -12.15 -21.16
N ASN A 185 17.33 -13.07 -21.77
CA ASN A 185 17.86 -12.90 -23.12
C ASN A 185 16.78 -12.90 -24.20
N ALA A 186 15.62 -13.50 -23.95
CA ALA A 186 14.46 -13.49 -24.84
C ALA A 186 13.68 -12.15 -24.80
N GLY A 187 14.10 -11.17 -23.99
CA GLY A 187 13.48 -9.84 -23.94
C GLY A 187 12.13 -9.80 -23.22
N SER A 188 11.89 -10.69 -22.25
CA SER A 188 10.62 -10.72 -21.54
C SER A 188 10.41 -9.48 -20.64
N GLU A 189 9.18 -8.95 -20.60
CA GLU A 189 8.80 -7.70 -19.91
C GLU A 189 9.18 -7.65 -18.41
N VAL A 190 9.32 -8.80 -17.75
CA VAL A 190 9.80 -8.88 -16.35
C VAL A 190 11.19 -8.26 -16.17
N PHE A 191 12.00 -8.29 -17.24
CA PHE A 191 13.40 -7.90 -17.22
C PHE A 191 13.64 -6.49 -17.80
N GLU A 192 12.66 -5.92 -18.51
CA GLU A 192 12.76 -4.59 -19.15
C GLU A 192 12.42 -3.39 -18.23
N GLN A 193 12.07 -3.60 -16.95
CA GLN A 193 11.89 -2.49 -16.01
C GLN A 193 13.22 -2.02 -15.39
N VAL A 194 14.11 -1.57 -16.27
CA VAL A 194 15.10 -0.53 -16.01
C VAL A 194 14.58 0.72 -16.74
N TYR A 195 14.07 1.70 -16.00
CA TYR A 195 13.57 3.01 -16.48
C TYR A 195 12.23 3.04 -17.25
N ARG A 196 11.11 3.13 -16.51
CA ARG A 196 10.06 4.14 -16.80
C ARG A 196 9.07 4.29 -15.63
N LEU A 197 9.15 5.41 -14.92
CA LEU A 197 8.00 5.98 -14.22
C LEU A 197 7.02 6.45 -15.31
N LYS A 198 5.82 5.87 -15.36
CA LYS A 198 4.72 6.42 -16.16
C LYS A 198 3.95 7.43 -15.31
N ASN A 199 3.79 8.61 -15.90
CA ASN A 199 3.00 9.75 -15.44
C ASN A 199 1.54 9.39 -15.13
#